data_AF-A0A7W1MS20-F1
#
_entry.id   AF-A0A7W1MS20-F1
#
_cell.length_a   1.000
_cell.length_b   1.000
_cell.length_c   1.000
_cell.angle_alpha   90.00
_cell.angle_beta   90.00
_cell.angle_gamma   90.00
#
_symmetry.space_group_name_H-M   'P 1'
#
loop_
_entity.id
_entity.type
_entity.pdbx_description
1 polymer ?
#
loop_
_entity_poly.entity_id
_entity_poly.type
_entity_poly.pdbx_seq_one_letter_code
_entity_poly.pdbx_strand_id
1 'polypeptide(L)'
;MEEQFQEDWLEARLHEESPYIDDGGFTAQLVQKLPPRRAAGGSFRGAILLCVTLLACVVTYLVSGGGRFLVSAVNDLAAMPLWILYVVAIFCGVVVTAVAASVAYFQARAETLG
;
A
#
# COMPACT_ATOMS: atom_id res chain seq x y z
N MET A 1 -8.65 15.32 -9.45
CA MET A 1 -9.12 16.71 -9.26
C MET A 1 -10.49 16.72 -8.61
N GLU A 2 -11.24 15.60 -8.67
CA GLU A 2 -12.48 15.40 -7.92
C GLU A 2 -12.35 15.42 -6.39
N GLU A 3 -11.25 14.94 -5.78
CA GLU A 3 -11.20 14.81 -4.32
C GLU A 3 -11.19 16.16 -3.58
N GLN A 4 -10.48 17.18 -4.08
CA GLN A 4 -10.53 18.53 -3.50
C GLN A 4 -11.93 19.15 -3.62
N PHE A 5 -12.58 18.95 -4.77
CA PHE A 5 -13.94 19.46 -4.97
C PHE A 5 -14.94 18.78 -4.02
N GLN A 6 -14.67 17.51 -3.67
CA GLN A 6 -15.53 16.74 -2.76
C GLN A 6 -15.40 17.19 -1.30
N GLU A 7 -14.20 17.58 -0.87
CA GLU A 7 -13.95 18.15 0.45
C GLU A 7 -14.60 19.54 0.59
N ASP A 8 -14.45 20.39 -0.43
CA ASP A 8 -14.95 21.77 -0.39
C ASP A 8 -16.49 21.86 -0.27
N TRP A 9 -17.26 21.02 -0.97
CA TRP A 9 -18.74 21.04 -0.85
C TRP A 9 -19.21 20.45 0.48
N LEU A 10 -18.49 19.46 1.01
CA LEU A 10 -18.83 18.80 2.27
C LEU A 10 -18.60 19.75 3.44
N GLU A 11 -17.46 20.44 3.47
CA GLU A 11 -17.16 21.46 4.47
C GLU A 11 -18.18 22.61 4.43
N ALA A 12 -18.52 23.10 3.23
CA ALA A 12 -19.52 24.14 3.06
C ALA A 12 -20.89 23.71 3.65
N ARG A 13 -21.28 22.46 3.43
CA ARG A 13 -22.56 21.93 3.96
C ARG A 13 -22.52 21.68 5.46
N LEU A 14 -21.41 21.18 5.98
CA LEU A 14 -21.22 20.94 7.42
C LEU A 14 -21.24 22.24 8.23
N HIS A 15 -20.68 23.30 7.65
CA HIS A 15 -20.67 24.63 8.24
C HIS A 15 -22.06 25.27 8.28
N GLU A 16 -22.92 24.91 7.33
CA GLU A 16 -24.28 25.45 7.23
C GLU A 16 -25.30 24.72 8.14
N GLU A 17 -25.09 23.43 8.44
CA GLU A 17 -26.03 22.63 9.25
C GLU A 17 -25.79 22.70 10.75
N SER A 18 -24.61 23.13 11.21
CA SER A 18 -24.30 23.24 12.63
C SER A 18 -23.78 24.63 12.96
N PRO A 19 -24.61 25.52 13.55
CA PRO A 19 -24.12 26.77 14.14
C PRO A 19 -22.97 26.46 15.08
N TYR A 20 -21.78 27.00 14.77
CA TYR A 20 -20.62 26.87 15.64
C TYR A 20 -20.98 27.52 16.99
N ILE A 21 -21.12 26.71 18.04
CA ILE A 21 -21.35 27.22 19.40
C ILE A 21 -20.11 28.03 19.77
N ASP A 22 -20.29 29.33 19.97
CA ASP A 22 -19.27 30.20 20.53
C ASP A 22 -19.03 29.80 21.98
N ASP A 23 -17.98 29.01 22.20
CA ASP A 23 -17.59 28.48 23.50
C ASP A 23 -16.47 29.31 24.15
N GLY A 24 -16.26 30.54 23.68
CA GLY A 24 -15.20 31.42 24.17
C GLY A 24 -13.80 30.88 23.93
N GLY A 25 -13.63 29.95 22.98
CA GLY A 25 -12.36 29.31 22.65
C GLY A 25 -12.03 28.10 23.53
N PHE A 26 -13.01 27.56 24.26
CA PHE A 26 -12.83 26.36 25.08
C PHE A 26 -12.42 25.13 24.23
N THR A 27 -13.12 24.88 23.13
CA THR A 27 -12.80 23.79 22.18
C THR A 27 -11.46 24.03 21.51
N ALA A 28 -11.12 25.27 21.17
CA ALA A 28 -9.82 25.62 20.59
C ALA A 28 -8.66 25.29 21.56
N GLN A 29 -8.80 25.61 22.84
CA GLN A 29 -7.81 25.27 23.87
C GLN A 29 -7.76 23.77 24.18
N LEU A 30 -8.90 23.08 24.14
CA LEU A 30 -8.96 21.63 24.30
C LEU A 30 -8.27 20.90 23.15
N VAL A 31 -8.56 21.30 21.91
CA VAL A 31 -7.95 20.72 20.71
C VAL A 31 -6.44 20.95 20.71
N GLN A 32 -5.96 22.12 21.15
CA GLN A 32 -4.52 22.35 21.32
C GLN A 32 -3.86 21.47 22.39
N LYS A 33 -4.62 21.02 23.40
CA LYS A 33 -4.13 20.13 24.46
C LYS A 33 -4.27 18.64 24.11
N LEU A 34 -4.96 18.30 23.02
CA LEU A 34 -5.03 16.91 22.58
C LEU A 34 -3.62 16.46 22.13
N PRO A 35 -3.20 15.23 22.49
CA PRO A 35 -1.96 14.69 22.00
C PRO A 35 -1.98 14.71 20.47
N PRO A 36 -0.85 15.05 19.82
CA PRO A 36 -0.80 15.13 18.36
C PRO A 36 -1.36 13.84 17.79
N ARG A 37 -2.38 13.98 16.92
CA ARG A 37 -3.01 12.86 16.23
C ARG A 37 -1.87 12.09 15.60
N ARG A 38 -1.59 10.88 16.11
CA ARG A 38 -0.59 9.99 15.53
C ARG A 38 -1.12 9.66 14.14
N ALA A 39 -0.71 10.43 13.13
CA ALA A 39 -0.93 10.10 11.73
C ALA A 39 -0.48 8.65 11.61
N ALA A 40 -1.45 7.77 11.35
CA ALA A 40 -1.33 6.34 11.62
C ALA A 40 -0.03 5.84 11.02
N GLY A 41 0.94 5.57 11.90
CA GLY A 41 2.31 5.33 11.53
C GLY A 41 2.40 4.09 10.65
N GLY A 42 2.99 4.30 9.48
CA GLY A 42 3.83 3.32 8.82
C GLY A 42 3.15 2.56 7.70
N SER A 43 3.39 3.01 6.47
CA SER A 43 3.45 2.20 5.24
C SER A 43 4.11 0.82 5.45
N PHE A 44 4.97 0.69 6.46
CA PHE A 44 5.58 -0.55 6.93
C PHE A 44 4.58 -1.64 7.34
N ARG A 45 3.44 -1.29 7.94
CA ARG A 45 2.39 -2.29 8.27
C ARG A 45 1.80 -2.92 7.01
N GLY A 46 1.64 -2.13 5.95
CA GLY A 46 1.19 -2.63 4.64
C GLY A 46 2.19 -3.62 4.04
N ALA A 47 3.49 -3.31 4.10
CA ALA A 47 4.55 -4.20 3.62
C ALA A 47 4.61 -5.53 4.38
N ILE A 48 4.46 -5.50 5.71
CA ILE A 48 4.41 -6.71 6.54
C ILE A 48 3.19 -7.55 6.17
N LEU A 49 2.01 -6.95 6.07
CA LEU A 49 0.78 -7.66 5.72
C LEU A 49 0.87 -8.29 4.33
N LEU A 50 1.46 -7.59 3.35
CA LEU A 50 1.71 -8.13 2.01
C LEU A 50 2.68 -9.31 2.04
N CYS A 51 3.80 -9.22 2.76
CA CYS A 51 4.73 -10.35 2.87
C CYS A 51 4.08 -11.57 3.52
N VAL A 52 3.33 -11.37 4.61
CA VAL A 52 2.67 -12.46 5.34
C VAL A 52 1.58 -13.12 4.50
N THR A 53 0.79 -12.34 3.77
CA THR A 53 -0.24 -12.90 2.86
C THR A 53 0.38 -13.66 1.71
N LEU A 54 1.44 -13.14 1.10
CA LEU A 54 2.15 -13.81 0.01
C LEU A 54 2.79 -15.12 0.49
N LEU A 55 3.42 -15.12 1.67
CA LEU A 55 3.95 -16.31 2.31
C LEU A 55 2.84 -17.34 2.59
N ALA A 56 1.70 -16.91 3.14
CA ALA A 56 0.57 -17.77 3.43
C ALA A 56 -0.01 -18.42 2.17
N CYS A 57 -0.10 -17.67 1.06
CA CYS A 57 -0.50 -18.20 -0.25
C CYS A 57 0.47 -19.28 -0.74
N VAL A 58 1.78 -19.05 -0.63
CA VAL A 58 2.81 -20.03 -1.02
C VAL A 58 2.72 -21.30 -0.18
N VAL A 59 2.60 -21.16 1.14
CA VAL A 59 2.47 -22.31 2.06
C VAL A 59 1.20 -23.10 1.77
N THR A 60 0.06 -22.41 1.59
CA THR A 60 -1.23 -23.06 1.29
C THR A 60 -1.17 -23.80 -0.05
N TYR A 61 -0.53 -23.21 -1.06
CA TYR A 61 -0.32 -23.83 -2.37
C TYR A 61 0.53 -25.11 -2.28
N LEU A 62 1.60 -25.10 -1.47
CA LEU A 62 2.44 -26.27 -1.23
C LEU A 62 1.68 -27.38 -0.49
N VAL A 63 0.93 -27.03 0.56
CA VAL A 63 0.16 -27.97 1.39
C VAL A 63 -1.01 -28.59 0.62
N SER A 64 -1.65 -27.84 -0.29
CA SER A 64 -2.77 -28.32 -1.11
C SER A 64 -2.39 -29.38 -2.16
N GLY A 65 -1.13 -29.83 -2.22
CA GLY A 65 -0.65 -30.81 -3.19
C GLY A 65 -0.16 -30.20 -4.51
N GLY A 66 -0.14 -28.86 -4.63
CA GLY A 66 0.46 -28.12 -5.75
C GLY A 66 1.98 -28.33 -5.88
N GLY A 67 2.63 -28.91 -4.87
CA GLY A 67 4.04 -29.29 -4.92
C GLY A 67 4.37 -30.35 -5.98
N ARG A 68 3.45 -31.25 -6.33
CA ARG A 68 3.66 -32.22 -7.44
C ARG A 68 3.64 -31.53 -8.80
N PHE A 69 2.81 -30.50 -8.96
CA PHE A 69 2.85 -29.61 -10.13
C PHE A 69 4.16 -28.82 -10.16
N LEU A 70 4.67 -28.38 -9.02
CA LEU A 70 5.94 -27.67 -8.94
C LEU A 70 7.12 -28.58 -9.32
N VAL A 71 7.16 -29.83 -8.85
CA VAL A 71 8.21 -30.79 -9.22
C VAL A 71 8.14 -31.15 -10.71
N SER A 72 6.94 -31.37 -11.25
CA SER A 72 6.76 -31.60 -12.70
C SER A 72 7.15 -30.38 -13.51
N ALA A 73 6.73 -29.18 -13.08
CA ALA A 73 7.05 -27.92 -13.75
C ALA A 73 8.54 -27.59 -13.64
N VAL A 74 9.21 -27.90 -12.52
CA VAL A 74 10.66 -27.73 -12.37
C VAL A 74 11.42 -28.73 -13.24
N ASN A 75 10.92 -29.96 -13.37
CA ASN A 75 11.49 -30.94 -14.29
C ASN A 75 11.32 -30.51 -15.76
N ASP A 76 10.16 -29.98 -16.13
CA ASP A 76 9.91 -29.42 -17.47
C ASP A 76 10.71 -28.13 -17.71
N LEU A 77 10.91 -27.32 -16.67
CA LEU A 77 11.72 -26.09 -16.72
C LEU A 77 13.22 -26.40 -16.80
N ALA A 78 13.68 -27.49 -16.19
CA ALA A 78 15.05 -27.99 -16.34
C ALA A 78 15.28 -28.59 -17.74
N ALA A 79 14.23 -29.11 -18.38
CA ALA A 79 14.24 -29.50 -19.78
C ALA A 79 14.05 -28.30 -20.73
N MET A 80 13.65 -27.12 -20.22
CA MET A 80 13.45 -25.94 -21.05
C MET A 80 14.78 -25.29 -21.49
N PRO A 81 14.80 -24.71 -22.70
CA PRO A 81 15.93 -23.92 -23.18
C PRO A 81 16.30 -22.77 -22.25
N LEU A 82 17.60 -22.63 -21.94
CA LEU A 82 18.18 -21.58 -21.08
C LEU A 82 17.74 -20.15 -21.44
N TRP A 83 17.48 -19.86 -22.72
CA TRP A 83 17.06 -18.51 -23.16
C TRP A 83 15.67 -18.13 -22.62
N ILE A 84 14.74 -19.07 -22.47
CA ILE A 84 13.41 -18.82 -21.90
C ILE A 84 13.55 -18.45 -20.42
N LEU A 85 14.41 -19.15 -19.68
CA LEU A 85 14.74 -18.83 -18.29
C LEU A 85 15.30 -17.41 -18.15
N TYR A 86 16.19 -16.98 -19.05
CA TYR A 86 16.71 -15.61 -19.06
C TYR A 86 15.61 -14.57 -19.32
N VAL A 87 14.70 -14.82 -20.26
CA VAL A 87 13.58 -13.91 -20.54
C VAL A 87 12.68 -13.74 -19.31
N VAL A 88 12.34 -14.84 -18.63
CA VAL A 88 11.54 -14.80 -17.39
C VAL A 88 12.29 -14.07 -16.28
N ALA A 89 13.59 -14.33 -16.11
CA ALA A 89 14.40 -13.66 -15.10
C ALA A 89 14.47 -12.14 -15.34
N ILE A 90 14.67 -11.72 -16.60
CA ILE A 90 14.66 -10.31 -16.99
C ILE A 90 13.30 -9.69 -16.72
N PHE A 91 12.22 -10.36 -17.13
CA PHE A 91 10.85 -9.88 -16.89
C PHE A 91 10.58 -9.68 -15.39
N CYS A 92 10.97 -10.65 -14.57
CA CYS A 92 10.81 -10.55 -13.12
C CYS A 92 11.63 -9.39 -12.54
N GLY A 93 12.87 -9.21 -13.01
CA GLY A 93 13.72 -8.08 -12.64
C GLY A 93 13.11 -6.72 -13.01
N VAL A 94 12.47 -6.62 -14.18
CA VAL A 94 11.77 -5.41 -14.63
C VAL A 94 10.55 -5.11 -13.74
N VAL A 95 9.76 -6.14 -13.40
CA VAL A 95 8.62 -5.97 -12.50
C VAL A 95 9.07 -5.51 -11.11
N VAL A 96 10.11 -6.12 -10.56
CA VAL A 96 10.66 -5.74 -9.25
C VAL A 96 11.17 -4.29 -9.26
N THR A 97 11.90 -3.89 -10.29
CA THR A 97 12.41 -2.52 -10.41
C THR A 97 11.28 -1.50 -10.63
N ALA A 98 10.24 -1.84 -11.39
CA ALA A 98 9.07 -0.98 -11.58
C ALA A 98 8.28 -0.77 -10.27
N VAL A 99 8.11 -1.83 -9.47
CA VAL A 99 7.49 -1.75 -8.14
C VAL A 99 8.35 -0.91 -7.19
N ALA A 100 9.66 -1.13 -7.17
CA ALA A 100 10.57 -0.33 -6.35
C ALA A 100 10.55 1.15 -6.74
N ALA A 101 10.53 1.45 -8.04
CA ALA A 101 10.47 2.81 -8.56
C ALA A 101 9.15 3.50 -8.21
N SER A 102 8.02 2.80 -8.27
CA SER A 102 6.72 3.35 -7.88
C SER A 102 6.67 3.64 -6.37
N VAL A 103 7.21 2.74 -5.53
CA VAL A 103 7.36 3.00 -4.09
C VAL A 103 8.24 4.22 -3.82
N ALA A 104 9.38 4.34 -4.49
CA ALA A 104 10.28 5.49 -4.36
C ALA A 104 9.62 6.80 -4.82
N TYR A 105 8.84 6.75 -5.91
CA TYR A 105 8.07 7.89 -6.41
C TYR A 105 7.01 8.35 -5.40
N PHE A 106 6.27 7.42 -4.79
CA PHE A 106 5.29 7.75 -3.76
C PHE A 106 5.93 8.34 -2.50
N GLN A 107 7.13 7.87 -2.12
CA GLN A 107 7.87 8.46 -0.99
C GLN A 107 8.35 9.88 -1.29
N ALA A 108 8.97 10.11 -2.45
CA ALA A 108 9.43 11.44 -2.85
C ALA A 108 8.29 12.47 -2.97
N ARG A 109 7.11 12.02 -3.41
CA ARG A 109 5.92 12.87 -3.49
C ARG A 109 5.32 13.20 -2.12
N ALA A 110 5.47 12.30 -1.14
CA ALA A 110 5.01 12.56 0.22
C ALA A 110 5.89 13.60 0.95
N GLU A 111 7.19 13.66 0.61
CA GLU A 111 8.14 14.63 1.18
C GLU A 111 7.98 16.05 0.60
N THR A 112 7.46 16.19 -0.62
CA THR A 112 7.26 17.52 -1.24
C THR A 112 5.91 18.18 -0.91
N LEU A 113 4.99 17.45 -0.28
CA LEU A 113 3.64 17.92 0.07
C LEU A 113 3.41 18.08 1.58
N GLY A 114 4.42 17.78 2.42
CA GLY A 114 4.41 18.00 3.87
C GLY A 114 5.25 19.20 4.29
#